data_AF-A0A1C3V7E5-F1
#
_entry.id   AF-A0A1C3V7E5-F1
#
_cell.length_a   1.000
_cell.length_b   1.000
_cell.length_c   1.000
_cell.angle_alpha   90.00
_cell.angle_beta   90.00
_cell.angle_gamma   90.00
#
_symmetry.space_group_name_H-M   'P 1'
#
loop_
_entity.id
_entity.type
_entity.pdbx_description
1 polymer ?
#
loop_
_entity_poly.entity_id
_entity_poly.type
_entity_poly.pdbx_seq_one_letter_code
_entity_poly.pdbx_strand_id
1 'polypeptide(L)'
;MSDHKGARLVLEALPSGSTLIADRGYDSNWFREALAEKGIEPCIPPTRNRKTPIAYDKALYSQRHKVENMFAKLKDLRRIATRYDRCADTFFSAICIAATMIFWL
;
A
#
# COMPACT_ATOMS: atom_id res chain seq x y z
N MET A 1 -11.80 3.73 8.45
CA MET A 1 -12.24 2.99 7.24
C MET A 1 -11.56 1.63 7.30
N SER A 2 -12.26 0.51 7.04
CA SER A 2 -11.59 -0.80 7.00
C SER A 2 -10.71 -0.89 5.75
N ASP A 3 -9.55 -1.54 5.86
CA ASP A 3 -8.60 -1.74 4.76
C ASP A 3 -9.27 -2.36 3.52
N HIS A 4 -10.26 -3.25 3.72
CA HIS A 4 -11.05 -3.83 2.63
C HIS A 4 -11.90 -2.81 1.86
N LYS A 5 -12.44 -1.79 2.54
CA LYS A 5 -13.17 -0.71 1.86
C LYS A 5 -12.21 0.17 1.06
N GLY A 6 -11.02 0.44 1.60
CA GLY A 6 -9.98 1.17 0.89
C GLY A 6 -9.52 0.42 -0.36
N ALA A 7 -9.20 -0.87 -0.23
CA ALA A 7 -8.80 -1.74 -1.34
C ALA A 7 -9.83 -1.75 -2.47
N ARG A 8 -11.13 -1.79 -2.14
CA ARG A 8 -12.19 -1.75 -3.15
C ARG A 8 -12.24 -0.43 -3.92
N LEU A 9 -11.97 0.70 -3.27
CA LEU A 9 -11.96 2.01 -3.92
C LEU A 9 -10.79 2.19 -4.89
N VAL A 10 -9.65 1.56 -4.60
CA VAL A 10 -8.44 1.70 -5.43
C VAL A 10 -8.26 0.58 -6.45
N LEU A 11 -9.02 -0.51 -6.35
CA LEU A 11 -8.91 -1.68 -7.21
C LEU A 11 -9.01 -1.33 -8.70
N GLU A 12 -9.94 -0.45 -9.07
CA GLU A 12 -10.12 0.00 -10.46
C GLU A 12 -8.96 0.88 -10.94
N ALA A 13 -8.38 1.65 -10.03
CA ALA A 13 -7.27 2.56 -10.29
C ALA A 13 -5.88 1.88 -10.22
N LEU A 14 -5.81 0.58 -9.91
CA LEU A 14 -4.53 -0.13 -9.89
C LEU A 14 -3.89 -0.13 -11.28
N PRO A 15 -2.60 0.20 -11.38
CA PRO A 15 -1.89 0.11 -12.65
C PRO A 15 -1.78 -1.34 -13.11
N SER A 16 -1.67 -1.54 -14.43
CA SER A 16 -1.33 -2.84 -14.98
C SER A 16 0.05 -3.28 -14.47
N GLY A 17 0.10 -4.40 -13.76
CA GLY A 17 1.34 -4.94 -13.19
C GLY A 17 1.23 -6.45 -13.01
N SER A 18 2.36 -7.14 -12.99
CA SER A 18 2.39 -8.60 -12.85
C SER A 18 2.08 -9.06 -11.42
N THR A 19 2.45 -8.26 -10.42
CA THR A 19 2.42 -8.69 -9.01
C THR A 19 2.12 -7.52 -8.09
N LEU A 20 1.27 -7.74 -7.08
CA LEU A 20 0.93 -6.77 -6.06
C LEU A 20 1.41 -7.24 -4.68
N ILE A 21 2.22 -6.41 -4.02
CA ILE A 21 2.65 -6.63 -2.64
C ILE A 21 1.70 -5.85 -1.73
N ALA A 22 1.06 -6.55 -0.79
CA ALA A 22 0.17 -5.92 0.18
C ALA A 22 0.32 -6.52 1.58
N ASP A 23 -0.05 -5.73 2.58
CA ASP A 23 -0.03 -6.15 3.98
C ASP A 23 -0.99 -7.30 4.25
N ARG A 24 -0.70 -8.04 5.32
CA ARG A 24 -1.55 -9.14 5.81
C ARG A 24 -3.02 -8.72 6.00
N GLY A 25 -3.30 -7.46 6.34
CA GLY A 25 -4.67 -6.96 6.49
C GLY A 25 -5.53 -7.04 5.22
N TYR A 26 -4.89 -7.11 4.05
CA TYR A 26 -5.58 -7.25 2.77
C TYR A 26 -5.87 -8.70 2.38
N ASP A 27 -5.47 -9.68 3.19
CA ASP A 27 -5.71 -11.09 2.93
C ASP A 27 -7.21 -11.43 3.00
N SER A 28 -7.87 -11.32 1.86
CA SER A 28 -9.28 -11.62 1.68
C SER A 28 -9.50 -12.32 0.34
N ASN A 29 -10.41 -13.28 0.31
CA ASN A 29 -10.66 -14.08 -0.89
C ASN A 29 -11.12 -13.21 -2.06
N TRP A 30 -12.11 -12.34 -1.81
CA TRP A 30 -12.62 -11.41 -2.82
C TRP A 30 -11.51 -10.53 -3.41
N PHE A 31 -10.54 -10.09 -2.62
CA PHE A 31 -9.47 -9.22 -3.10
C PHE A 31 -8.46 -10.00 -3.95
N ARG A 32 -8.10 -11.22 -3.52
CA ARG A 32 -7.24 -12.11 -4.32
C ARG A 32 -7.90 -12.51 -5.65
N GLU A 33 -9.20 -12.80 -5.62
CA GLU A 33 -10.00 -13.11 -6.82
C GLU A 33 -10.04 -11.91 -7.78
N ALA A 34 -10.32 -10.72 -7.26
CA ALA A 34 -10.35 -9.50 -8.07
C ALA A 34 -8.98 -9.14 -8.68
N LEU A 35 -7.87 -9.42 -7.97
CA LEU A 35 -6.53 -9.27 -8.51
C LEU A 35 -6.24 -10.29 -9.60
N ALA A 36 -6.65 -11.55 -9.41
CA ALA A 36 -6.50 -12.60 -10.41
C ALA A 36 -7.30 -12.30 -11.69
N GLU A 37 -8.51 -11.75 -11.57
CA GLU A 37 -9.32 -11.29 -12.72
C GLU A 37 -8.62 -10.18 -13.52
N LYS A 38 -7.85 -9.32 -12.85
CA LYS A 38 -7.00 -8.30 -13.47
C LYS A 38 -5.66 -8.85 -13.98
N GLY A 39 -5.37 -10.14 -13.80
CA GLY A 39 -4.08 -10.75 -14.16
C GLY A 39 -2.92 -10.34 -13.25
N ILE A 40 -3.21 -9.86 -12.04
CA ILE A 40 -2.22 -9.42 -11.05
C ILE A 40 -2.03 -10.53 -10.01
N GLU A 41 -0.80 -11.00 -9.83
CA GLU A 41 -0.49 -12.01 -8.81
C GLU A 41 -0.43 -11.39 -7.40
N PRO A 42 -1.21 -11.88 -6.42
CA PRO A 42 -1.21 -11.33 -5.07
C PRO A 42 -0.07 -11.89 -4.20
N CYS A 43 0.96 -11.08 -3.94
CA CYS A 43 1.99 -11.35 -2.94
C CYS A 43 1.56 -10.83 -1.56
N ILE A 44 0.57 -11.49 -0.95
CA ILE A 44 -0.02 -11.11 0.34
C ILE A 44 0.19 -12.23 1.36
N PRO A 45 0.81 -11.97 2.53
CA PRO A 45 0.94 -12.97 3.58
C PRO A 45 -0.43 -13.38 4.14
N PRO A 46 -0.65 -14.67 4.43
CA PRO A 46 -1.91 -15.11 5.01
C PRO A 46 -2.12 -14.54 6.41
N THR A 47 -3.39 -14.27 6.72
CA THR A 47 -3.83 -13.92 8.08
C THR A 47 -3.65 -15.10 9.04
N ARG A 48 -3.41 -14.81 10.32
CA ARG A 48 -3.23 -15.85 11.36
C ARG A 48 -4.43 -16.78 11.51
N ASN A 49 -5.63 -16.30 11.19
CA ASN A 49 -6.86 -17.06 11.34
C ASN A 49 -7.24 -17.87 10.09
N ARG A 50 -6.40 -17.84 9.05
CA ARG A 50 -6.67 -18.54 7.80
C ARG A 50 -6.45 -20.04 7.99
N LYS A 51 -7.50 -20.84 7.72
CA LYS A 51 -7.45 -22.31 7.84
C LYS A 51 -6.44 -22.95 6.89
N THR A 52 -6.34 -22.43 5.68
CA THR A 52 -5.42 -22.90 4.65
C THR A 52 -4.41 -21.79 4.33
N PRO A 53 -3.15 -21.92 4.78
CA PRO A 53 -2.13 -20.92 4.48
C PRO A 53 -1.83 -20.92 2.98
N ILE A 54 -1.86 -19.74 2.37
CA ILE A 54 -1.47 -19.55 0.97
C ILE A 54 0.03 -19.25 0.93
N ALA A 55 0.74 -19.93 0.02
CA ALA A 55 2.14 -19.65 -0.26
C ALA A 55 2.29 -18.24 -0.85
N TYR A 56 3.34 -17.54 -0.45
CA TYR A 56 3.68 -16.22 -0.98
C TYR A 56 5.21 -16.11 -1.04
N ASP A 57 5.70 -15.31 -1.98
CA ASP A 57 7.13 -15.05 -2.09
C ASP A 57 7.59 -14.12 -0.96
N LYS A 58 8.37 -14.66 -0.03
CA LYS A 58 8.93 -13.91 1.10
C LYS A 58 10.01 -12.91 0.67
N ALA A 59 10.79 -13.24 -0.36
CA ALA A 59 11.84 -12.37 -0.86
C ALA A 59 11.21 -11.15 -1.55
N LEU A 60 10.16 -11.37 -2.34
CA LEU A 60 9.39 -10.29 -2.94
C LEU A 60 8.67 -9.47 -1.86
N TYR A 61 8.01 -10.10 -0.90
CA TYR A 61 7.33 -9.40 0.20
C TYR A 61 8.28 -8.53 1.03
N SER A 62 9.55 -8.96 1.21
CA SER A 62 10.57 -8.16 1.90
C SER A 62 10.72 -6.76 1.29
N GLN A 63 10.57 -6.62 -0.04
CA GLN A 63 10.73 -5.34 -0.73
C GLN A 63 9.74 -4.26 -0.28
N ARG A 64 8.67 -4.62 0.44
CA ARG A 64 7.75 -3.67 1.09
C ARG A 64 8.48 -2.67 2.00
N HIS A 65 9.63 -3.07 2.58
CA HIS A 65 10.46 -2.18 3.40
C HIS A 65 10.85 -0.88 2.66
N LYS A 66 10.96 -0.91 1.32
CA LYS A 66 11.30 0.28 0.51
C LYS A 66 10.20 1.34 0.61
N VAL A 67 8.95 0.89 0.51
CA VAL A 67 7.76 1.76 0.63
C VAL A 67 7.60 2.24 2.07
N GLU A 68 7.82 1.37 3.06
CA GLU A 68 7.80 1.77 4.48
C GLU A 68 8.85 2.83 4.80
N ASN A 69 10.09 2.66 4.30
CA ASN A 69 11.16 3.64 4.46
C ASN A 69 10.81 4.97 3.78
N MET A 70 10.18 4.94 2.61
CA MET A 70 9.70 6.14 1.93
C MET A 70 8.70 6.90 2.79
N PHE A 71 7.70 6.21 3.35
CA PHE A 71 6.72 6.82 4.24
C PHE A 71 7.32 7.28 5.57
N ALA A 72 8.32 6.57 6.11
CA ALA A 72 9.03 6.98 7.31
C ALA A 72 9.71 8.34 7.09
N LYS A 73 10.46 8.49 5.99
CA LYS A 73 11.09 9.77 5.62
C LYS A 73 10.09 10.90 5.43
N LEU A 74 8.96 10.64 4.75
CA LEU A 74 7.90 11.64 4.60
C LEU A 74 7.32 12.09 5.95
N LYS A 75 7.29 11.19 6.93
CA LYS A 75 6.79 11.46 8.28
C LYS A 75 7.82 12.13 9.20
N ASP A 76 9.07 12.30 8.78
CA ASP A 76 10.02 13.14 9.52
C ASP A 76 9.53 14.60 9.55
N LEU A 77 8.78 15.01 8.52
CA LEU A 77 8.07 16.28 8.53
C LEU A 77 6.81 16.17 9.40
N ARG A 78 6.87 16.79 10.58
CA ARG A 78 5.74 16.85 11.54
C ARG A 78 4.41 17.24 10.89
N ARG A 79 4.44 18.17 9.91
CA ARG A 79 3.26 18.59 9.14
C ARG A 79 2.53 17.44 8.46
N ILE A 80 3.30 16.55 7.83
CA ILE A 80 2.79 15.39 7.11
C ILE A 80 2.39 14.30 8.10
N ALA A 81 3.24 14.00 9.09
CA ALA A 81 2.99 12.92 10.06
C ALA A 81 1.69 13.08 10.85
N THR A 82 1.38 14.32 11.25
CA THR A 82 0.19 14.64 12.05
C THR A 82 -1.02 15.03 11.21
N ARG A 83 -0.84 15.20 9.89
CA ARG A 83 -1.88 15.66 8.96
C ARG A 83 -2.52 16.96 9.46
N TYR A 84 -1.71 17.99 9.74
CA TYR A 84 -2.21 19.29 10.22
C TYR A 84 -3.16 19.97 9.23
N ASP A 85 -2.96 19.75 7.93
CA ASP A 85 -3.77 20.35 6.89
C ASP A 85 -5.16 19.72 6.82
N ARG A 86 -6.19 20.54 7.04
CA ARG A 86 -7.60 20.14 6.91
C ARG A 86 -8.02 19.97 5.44
N CYS A 87 -7.44 20.75 4.53
CA CYS A 87 -7.70 20.66 3.10
C CYS A 87 -6.87 19.53 2.46
N ALA A 88 -7.52 18.65 1.70
CA ALA A 88 -6.86 17.54 1.02
C ALA A 88 -5.81 18.01 0.00
N ASP A 89 -6.11 19.08 -0.74
CA ASP A 89 -5.21 19.63 -1.76
C ASP A 89 -3.93 20.17 -1.13
N THR A 90 -4.06 20.95 -0.04
CA THR A 90 -2.91 21.49 0.69
C THR A 90 -2.04 20.38 1.30
N PHE A 91 -2.68 19.33 1.83
CA PHE A 91 -1.97 18.17 2.34
C PHE A 91 -1.20 17.44 1.23
N PHE A 92 -1.83 17.24 0.07
CA PHE A 92 -1.19 16.61 -1.08
C PHE A 92 -0.02 17.44 -1.61
N SER A 93 -0.18 18.76 -1.75
CA SER A 93 0.92 19.66 -2.12
C SER A 93 2.09 19.58 -1.15
N ALA A 94 1.83 19.49 0.16
CA ALA A 94 2.88 19.33 1.17
C ALA A 94 3.64 18.01 1.01
N ILE A 95 2.94 16.91 0.70
CA ILE A 95 3.56 15.61 0.38
C ILE A 95 4.45 15.73 -0.86
N CYS A 96 3.96 16.36 -1.94
CA CYS A 96 4.74 16.53 -3.17
C CYS A 96 6.04 17.31 -2.92
N ILE A 97 5.96 18.43 -2.18
CA ILE A 97 7.14 19.23 -1.83
C ILE A 97 8.14 18.40 -1.01
N ALA A 98 7.67 17.69 0.02
CA ALA A 98 8.54 16.83 0.82
C ALA A 98 9.18 15.72 0.00
N ALA A 99 8.43 15.09 -0.90
CA ALA A 99 8.94 14.05 -1.78
C ALA A 99 10.05 14.60 -2.70
N THR A 100 9.85 15.79 -3.30
CA THR A 100 10.89 16.45 -4.10
C THR A 100 12.14 16.75 -3.27
N MET A 101 11.98 17.29 -2.05
CA MET A 101 13.13 17.62 -1.20
C MET A 101 13.91 16.40 -0.70
N ILE A 102 13.24 15.26 -0.46
CA ILE A 102 13.87 14.08 0.13
C ILE A 102 14.48 13.14 -0.91
N PHE A 103 13.86 13.03 -2.10
CA PHE A 103 14.19 12.02 -3.10
C PHE A 103 14.81 12.59 -4.39
N TRP A 104 14.84 13.91 -4.57
CA TRP A 104 15.38 14.53 -5.78
C TRP A 104 16.53 15.51 -5.53
N LEU A 105 16.47 16.30 -4.44
CA LEU A 105 17.56 17.18 -4.00
C LEU A 105 18.52 16.45 -3.06
#